data_AF-A0A7C2TVI0-F1
#
_entry.id   AF-A0A7C2TVI0-F1
#
_cell.length_a   1.000
_cell.length_b   1.000
_cell.length_c   1.000
_cell.angle_alpha   90.00
_cell.angle_beta   90.00
_cell.angle_gamma   90.00
#
_symmetry.space_group_name_H-M   'P 1'
#
loop_
_entity.id
_entity.type
_entity.pdbx_description
1 polymer ?
#
loop_
_entity_poly.entity_id
_entity_poly.type
_entity_poly.pdbx_seq_one_letter_code
_entity_poly.pdbx_strand_id
1 'polypeptide(L)'
;MNLGQKALEKLNAIRQVENLQETGQDGGCIIEETNDSIRLRVEIEDFDKFSCLVKTLSVTRLQAPPNVPLTELLRRQAREIERRISYLLEDFRLVEVDEFNALAQVRSVAPYKKNGESFYYEILLQHGNSMTLVRYRKTASSENHELVPFHLTPETFERLVDDLVATLHLA
;
A
#
# COMPACT_ATOMS: atom_id res chain seq x y z
N MET A 1 6.74 -7.01 -17.84
CA MET A 1 6.78 -5.88 -16.90
C MET A 1 5.65 -6.04 -15.90
N ASN A 2 5.96 -6.06 -14.60
CA ASN A 2 4.95 -6.11 -13.54
C ASN A 2 4.26 -4.73 -13.38
N LEU A 3 3.24 -4.64 -12.53
CA LEU A 3 2.52 -3.38 -12.32
C LEU A 3 3.39 -2.32 -11.63
N GLY A 4 4.30 -2.72 -10.74
CA GLY A 4 5.22 -1.80 -10.05
C GLY A 4 6.15 -1.08 -11.03
N GLN A 5 6.77 -1.83 -11.94
CA GLN A 5 7.64 -1.30 -12.99
C GLN A 5 6.89 -0.32 -13.91
N LYS A 6 5.68 -0.67 -14.36
CA LYS A 6 4.84 0.23 -15.17
C LYS A 6 4.57 1.56 -14.45
N ALA A 7 4.22 1.49 -13.17
CA ALA A 7 3.96 2.68 -12.38
C ALA A 7 5.21 3.55 -12.19
N LEU A 8 6.39 2.95 -11.98
CA LEU A 8 7.66 3.68 -11.89
C LEU A 8 8.09 4.30 -13.22
N GLU A 9 7.84 3.63 -14.36
CA GLU A 9 8.08 4.23 -15.67
C GLU A 9 7.21 5.47 -15.90
N LYS A 10 5.92 5.41 -15.53
CA LYS A 10 5.04 6.59 -15.56
C LYS A 10 5.54 7.71 -14.66
N LEU A 11 5.96 7.41 -13.45
CA LEU A 11 6.53 8.43 -12.54
C LEU A 11 7.77 9.08 -13.14
N ASN A 12 8.68 8.28 -13.70
CA ASN A 12 9.86 8.82 -14.36
C ASN A 12 9.51 9.70 -15.58
N ALA A 13 8.47 9.34 -16.34
CA ALA A 13 7.99 10.15 -17.45
C ALA A 13 7.40 11.49 -16.97
N ILE A 14 6.58 11.49 -15.90
CA ILE A 14 6.05 12.71 -15.29
C ILE A 14 7.20 13.61 -14.83
N ARG A 15 8.20 13.05 -14.13
CA ARG A 15 9.38 13.80 -13.67
C ARG A 15 10.11 14.51 -14.81
N GLN A 16 10.25 13.82 -15.95
CA GLN A 16 10.94 14.40 -17.11
C GLN A 16 10.17 15.59 -17.68
N VAL A 17 8.84 15.57 -17.63
CA VAL A 17 7.99 16.68 -18.07
C VAL A 17 8.05 17.83 -17.06
N GLU A 18 7.96 17.55 -15.76
CA GLU A 18 8.02 18.57 -14.70
C GLU A 18 9.38 19.28 -14.64
N ASN A 19 10.50 18.55 -14.83
CA ASN A 19 11.82 19.19 -14.91
C ASN A 19 11.97 20.15 -16.11
N LEU A 20 11.11 20.02 -17.14
CA LEU A 20 11.09 20.93 -18.29
C LEU A 20 10.16 22.14 -18.07
N GLN A 21 9.35 22.12 -17.01
CA GLN A 21 8.39 23.16 -16.65
C GLN A 21 8.72 23.66 -15.23
N GLU A 22 9.45 24.76 -15.11
CA GLU A 22 9.74 25.43 -13.82
C GLU A 22 8.46 25.99 -13.17
N THR A 23 7.55 25.11 -12.75
CA THR A 23 6.28 25.47 -12.11
C THR A 23 6.22 24.81 -10.75
N GLY A 24 6.32 25.63 -9.71
CA GLY A 24 6.20 25.23 -8.30
C GLY A 24 4.75 24.88 -7.90
N GLN A 25 4.15 23.87 -8.54
CA GLN A 25 2.95 23.22 -8.05
C GLN A 25 3.34 22.04 -7.14
N ASP A 26 2.58 21.84 -6.07
CA ASP A 26 2.65 20.64 -5.21
C ASP A 26 2.63 19.39 -6.09
N GLY A 27 3.78 18.72 -6.21
CA GLY A 27 4.11 17.64 -7.17
C GLY A 27 3.43 16.29 -6.92
N GLY A 28 2.25 16.33 -6.31
CA GLY A 28 1.47 15.13 -6.04
C GLY A 28 0.80 14.61 -7.31
N CYS A 29 0.76 13.29 -7.49
CA CYS A 29 0.07 12.66 -8.60
C CYS A 29 -0.61 11.35 -8.19
N ILE A 30 -1.54 10.88 -9.04
CA ILE A 30 -2.16 9.55 -8.90
C ILE A 30 -1.73 8.72 -10.09
N ILE A 31 -1.12 7.57 -9.81
CA ILE A 31 -0.74 6.59 -10.82
C ILE A 31 -1.73 5.44 -10.78
N GLU A 32 -2.33 5.15 -11.93
CA GLU A 32 -3.15 3.96 -12.13
C GLU A 32 -2.54 3.07 -13.20
N GLU A 33 -2.40 1.80 -12.86
CA GLU A 33 -1.97 0.74 -13.75
C GLU A 33 -2.94 -0.42 -13.69
N THR A 34 -3.08 -1.12 -14.81
CA THR A 34 -3.97 -2.28 -14.88
C THR A 34 -3.35 -3.35 -15.77
N ASN A 35 -3.54 -4.61 -15.38
CA ASN A 35 -3.36 -5.78 -16.22
C ASN A 35 -4.67 -6.59 -16.24
N ASP A 36 -4.67 -7.75 -16.87
CA ASP A 36 -5.88 -8.56 -17.09
C ASP A 36 -6.62 -9.00 -15.81
N SER A 37 -5.97 -8.94 -14.64
CA SER A 37 -6.54 -9.44 -13.38
C SER A 37 -6.44 -8.48 -12.21
N ILE A 38 -5.59 -7.45 -12.27
CA ILE A 38 -5.30 -6.55 -11.16
C ILE A 38 -5.27 -5.11 -11.64
N ARG A 39 -5.88 -4.21 -10.84
CA ARG A 39 -5.68 -2.76 -10.89
C ARG A 39 -4.78 -2.35 -9.73
N LEU A 40 -3.76 -1.53 -10.02
CA LEU A 40 -2.94 -0.81 -9.06
C LEU A 40 -3.33 0.67 -9.10
N ARG A 41 -3.53 1.28 -7.94
CA ARG A 41 -3.69 2.72 -7.76
C ARG A 41 -2.75 3.20 -6.68
N VAL A 42 -1.94 4.22 -6.96
CA VAL A 42 -1.01 4.81 -6.00
C VAL A 42 -1.20 6.31 -5.98
N GLU A 43 -1.38 6.86 -4.78
CA GLU A 43 -1.42 8.29 -4.53
C GLU A 43 -0.06 8.72 -3.98
N ILE A 44 0.59 9.64 -4.68
CA ILE A 44 1.95 10.09 -4.43
C ILE A 44 1.91 11.57 -4.08
N GLU A 45 2.55 11.93 -2.99
CA GLU A 45 2.68 13.33 -2.57
C GLU A 45 3.84 14.03 -3.28
N ASP A 46 4.96 13.32 -3.42
CA ASP A 46 6.20 13.83 -4.00
C ASP A 46 7.06 12.65 -4.48
N PHE A 47 7.99 12.88 -5.39
CA PHE A 47 8.88 11.84 -5.91
C PHE A 47 10.12 12.43 -6.57
N ASP A 48 11.24 11.75 -6.42
CA ASP A 48 12.51 12.15 -7.03
C ASP A 48 13.17 10.97 -7.75
N LYS A 49 14.51 10.99 -7.89
CA LYS A 49 15.27 9.89 -8.50
C LYS A 49 15.45 8.68 -7.58
N PHE A 50 15.37 8.89 -6.27
CA PHE A 50 15.76 7.91 -5.26
C PHE A 50 14.56 7.36 -4.48
N SER A 51 13.45 8.09 -4.44
CA SER A 51 12.27 7.69 -3.68
C SER A 51 10.96 8.29 -4.21
N CYS A 52 9.85 7.65 -3.84
CA CYS A 52 8.52 8.23 -3.91
C CYS A 52 7.94 8.33 -2.50
N LEU A 53 7.23 9.43 -2.26
CA LEU A 53 6.53 9.73 -1.03
C LEU A 53 5.06 9.34 -1.22
N VAL A 54 4.72 8.11 -0.82
CA VAL A 54 3.41 7.49 -1.08
C VAL A 54 2.43 7.81 0.04
N LYS A 55 1.22 8.27 -0.29
CA LYS A 55 0.10 8.44 0.65
C LYS A 55 -0.70 7.14 0.81
N THR A 56 -1.10 6.58 -0.34
CA THR A 56 -1.97 5.41 -0.41
C THR A 56 -1.50 4.50 -1.53
N LEU A 57 -1.42 3.19 -1.28
CA LEU A 57 -1.17 2.18 -2.32
C LEU A 57 -2.29 1.14 -2.24
N SER A 58 -3.04 0.98 -3.34
CA SER A 58 -4.14 0.02 -3.43
C SER A 58 -3.96 -0.94 -4.59
N VAL A 59 -4.20 -2.22 -4.35
CA VAL A 59 -4.32 -3.25 -5.38
C VAL A 59 -5.71 -3.88 -5.32
N THR A 60 -6.32 -4.11 -6.48
CA THR A 60 -7.67 -4.69 -6.60
C THR A 60 -7.68 -5.77 -7.66
N ARG A 61 -8.09 -6.98 -7.29
CA ARG A 61 -8.43 -8.07 -8.20
C ARG A 61 -9.72 -7.73 -8.95
N LEU A 62 -9.63 -7.72 -10.28
CA LEU A 62 -10.73 -7.38 -11.19
C LEU A 62 -11.67 -8.56 -11.47
N GLN A 63 -11.21 -9.77 -11.14
CA GLN A 63 -11.97 -11.01 -11.28
C GLN A 63 -12.51 -11.43 -9.91
N ALA A 64 -13.51 -12.32 -9.92
CA ALA A 64 -14.08 -12.87 -8.70
C ALA A 64 -12.98 -13.49 -7.80
N PRO A 65 -13.14 -13.40 -6.47
CA PRO A 65 -12.29 -14.15 -5.54
C PRO A 65 -12.42 -15.66 -5.79
N PRO A 66 -11.44 -16.47 -5.35
CA PRO A 66 -11.55 -17.92 -5.47
C PRO A 66 -12.78 -18.43 -4.71
N ASN A 67 -13.27 -19.61 -5.07
CA ASN A 67 -14.41 -20.25 -4.41
C ASN A 67 -13.99 -20.86 -3.06
N VAL A 68 -13.62 -20.01 -2.11
CA VAL A 68 -13.21 -20.33 -0.74
C VAL A 68 -14.01 -19.44 0.21
N PRO A 69 -14.37 -19.93 1.43
CA PRO A 69 -15.06 -19.10 2.41
C PRO A 69 -14.32 -17.78 2.65
N LEU A 70 -15.04 -16.66 2.59
CA LEU A 70 -14.44 -15.33 2.59
C LEU A 70 -13.57 -15.06 3.83
N THR A 71 -14.04 -15.43 5.01
CA THR A 71 -13.27 -15.33 6.26
C THR A 71 -11.96 -16.12 6.19
N GLU A 72 -11.98 -17.31 5.59
CA GLU A 72 -10.79 -18.13 5.42
C GLU A 72 -9.81 -17.47 4.45
N LEU A 73 -10.31 -16.96 3.33
CA LEU A 73 -9.51 -16.22 2.35
C LEU A 73 -8.84 -15.00 2.98
N LEU A 74 -9.59 -14.17 3.71
CA LEU A 74 -9.06 -12.98 4.41
C LEU A 74 -7.95 -13.36 5.40
N ARG A 75 -8.13 -14.44 6.18
CA ARG A 75 -7.09 -14.93 7.10
C ARG A 75 -5.86 -15.48 6.38
N ARG A 76 -6.03 -16.15 5.24
CA ARG A 76 -4.92 -16.62 4.40
C ARG A 76 -4.12 -15.44 3.84
N GLN A 77 -4.81 -14.43 3.30
CA GLN A 77 -4.21 -13.21 2.78
C GLN A 77 -3.45 -12.44 3.87
N ALA A 78 -4.06 -12.27 5.05
CA ALA A 78 -3.39 -11.63 6.17
C ALA A 78 -2.09 -12.35 6.57
N ARG A 79 -2.11 -13.67 6.70
CA ARG A 79 -0.90 -14.45 7.02
C ARG A 79 0.20 -14.33 5.95
N GLU A 80 -0.19 -14.27 4.68
CA GLU A 80 0.77 -14.09 3.60
C GLU A 80 1.38 -12.68 3.58
N ILE A 81 0.60 -11.65 3.93
CA ILE A 81 1.13 -10.30 4.16
C ILE A 81 2.20 -10.32 5.26
N GLU A 82 1.88 -10.91 6.43
CA GLU A 82 2.83 -10.99 7.55
C GLU A 82 4.12 -11.69 7.17
N ARG A 83 4.05 -12.69 6.29
CA ARG A 83 5.21 -13.48 5.83
C ARG A 83 6.04 -12.77 4.77
N ARG A 84 5.39 -12.04 3.85
CA ARG A 84 6.03 -11.43 2.67
C ARG A 84 6.60 -10.05 2.95
N ILE A 85 5.85 -9.23 3.68
CA ILE A 85 6.18 -7.83 3.93
C ILE A 85 6.95 -7.70 5.23
N SER A 86 8.20 -8.18 5.23
CA SER A 86 9.13 -8.15 6.37
C SER A 86 10.28 -7.16 6.19
N TYR A 87 10.21 -6.32 5.15
CA TYR A 87 11.28 -5.42 4.72
C TYR A 87 10.89 -3.94 4.84
N LEU A 88 9.67 -3.66 5.27
CA LEU A 88 9.34 -2.35 5.81
C LEU A 88 9.94 -2.25 7.23
N LEU A 89 9.97 -1.04 7.79
CA LEU A 89 10.60 -0.79 9.10
C LEU A 89 9.99 -1.57 10.26
N GLU A 90 8.79 -2.13 10.06
CA GLU A 90 7.98 -2.79 11.07
C GLU A 90 7.39 -4.08 10.48
N ASP A 91 7.35 -5.15 11.29
CA ASP A 91 6.66 -6.40 10.93
C ASP A 91 5.14 -6.19 10.97
N PHE A 92 4.37 -7.00 10.23
CA PHE A 92 2.91 -6.94 10.24
C PHE A 92 2.28 -8.07 11.09
N ARG A 93 1.10 -7.78 11.65
CA ARG A 93 0.20 -8.75 12.31
C ARG A 93 -1.26 -8.47 11.99
N LEU A 94 -2.05 -9.53 11.84
CA LEU A 94 -3.50 -9.47 11.80
C LEU A 94 -4.04 -8.92 13.13
N VAL A 95 -4.79 -7.81 13.05
CA VAL A 95 -5.45 -7.16 14.19
C VAL A 95 -6.87 -7.69 14.36
N GLU A 96 -7.63 -7.72 13.27
CA GLU A 96 -9.06 -8.01 13.30
C GLU A 96 -9.52 -8.65 11.98
N VAL A 97 -10.56 -9.49 12.07
CA VAL A 97 -11.35 -9.96 10.93
C VAL A 97 -12.81 -9.69 11.25
N ASP A 98 -13.44 -8.83 10.45
CA ASP A 98 -14.86 -8.53 10.51
C ASP A 98 -15.59 -9.29 9.40
N GLU A 99 -16.28 -10.35 9.80
CA GLU A 99 -17.00 -11.22 8.87
C GLU A 99 -18.26 -10.54 8.29
N PHE A 100 -18.86 -9.60 9.03
CA PHE A 100 -20.07 -8.90 8.61
C PHE A 100 -19.76 -7.87 7.52
N ASN A 101 -18.67 -7.10 7.71
CA ASN A 101 -18.23 -6.11 6.74
C ASN A 101 -17.26 -6.67 5.69
N ALA A 102 -16.90 -7.95 5.80
CA ALA A 102 -15.93 -8.62 4.92
C ALA A 102 -14.56 -7.92 4.90
N LEU A 103 -14.08 -7.53 6.08
CA LEU A 103 -12.82 -6.81 6.26
C LEU A 103 -11.83 -7.65 7.06
N ALA A 104 -10.55 -7.47 6.77
CA ALA A 104 -9.50 -7.84 7.71
C ALA A 104 -8.48 -6.70 7.81
N GLN A 105 -8.13 -6.34 9.03
CA GLN A 105 -7.15 -5.29 9.31
C GLN A 105 -5.83 -5.92 9.70
N VAL A 106 -4.78 -5.60 8.95
CA VAL A 106 -3.40 -6.00 9.26
C VAL A 106 -2.63 -4.73 9.60
N ARG A 107 -1.89 -4.73 10.71
CA ARG A 107 -1.13 -3.56 11.16
C ARG A 107 0.30 -3.93 11.47
N SER A 108 1.19 -2.98 11.22
CA SER A 108 2.55 -3.02 11.75
C SER A 108 2.59 -3.15 13.28
N VAL A 109 3.54 -3.93 13.80
CA VAL A 109 3.82 -4.08 15.22
C VAL A 109 5.07 -3.32 15.63
N ALA A 110 5.13 -2.94 16.92
CA ALA A 110 6.19 -2.08 17.46
C ALA A 110 6.34 -0.76 16.67
N PRO A 111 5.27 0.05 16.58
CA PRO A 111 5.25 1.23 15.74
C PRO A 111 6.39 2.20 16.09
N TYR A 112 6.98 2.80 15.08
CA TYR A 112 8.03 3.80 15.21
C TYR A 112 7.52 4.96 16.06
N LYS A 113 8.29 5.30 17.10
CA LYS A 113 7.95 6.41 18.01
C LYS A 113 8.97 7.52 17.88
N LYS A 114 8.50 8.75 17.73
CA LYS A 114 9.34 9.95 17.68
C LYS A 114 8.57 11.11 18.29
N ASN A 115 9.22 11.86 19.19
CA ASN A 115 8.67 13.09 19.79
C ASN A 115 7.26 12.94 20.42
N GLY A 116 6.95 11.78 21.01
CA GLY A 116 5.62 11.50 21.59
C GLY A 116 4.54 11.12 20.58
N GLU A 117 4.89 10.99 19.31
CA GLU A 117 4.04 10.49 18.24
C GLU A 117 4.39 9.03 17.94
N SER A 118 3.40 8.24 17.53
CA SER A 118 3.57 6.88 17.02
C SER A 118 3.12 6.80 15.57
N PHE A 119 3.92 6.14 14.74
CA PHE A 119 3.66 5.95 13.33
C PHE A 119 3.49 4.46 13.06
N TYR A 120 2.49 4.09 12.27
CA TYR A 120 2.24 2.69 11.96
C TYR A 120 1.68 2.53 10.55
N TYR A 121 2.10 1.48 9.85
CA TYR A 121 1.48 1.01 8.63
C TYR A 121 0.23 0.19 8.92
N GLU A 122 -0.77 0.32 8.05
CA GLU A 122 -1.99 -0.48 8.06
C GLU A 122 -2.34 -0.94 6.65
N ILE A 123 -2.67 -2.22 6.52
CA ILE A 123 -3.24 -2.82 5.31
C ILE A 123 -4.66 -3.24 5.62
N LEU A 124 -5.62 -2.64 4.92
CA LEU A 124 -7.01 -3.05 4.95
C LEU A 124 -7.30 -3.99 3.80
N LEU A 125 -7.71 -5.22 4.13
CA LEU A 125 -8.22 -6.22 3.20
C LEU A 125 -9.73 -6.06 3.10
N GLN A 126 -10.28 -5.94 1.89
CA GLN A 126 -11.74 -5.86 1.70
C GLN A 126 -12.22 -6.92 0.70
N HIS A 127 -13.29 -7.62 1.06
CA HIS A 127 -13.99 -8.62 0.25
C HIS A 127 -13.09 -9.72 -0.36
N GLY A 128 -11.87 -9.89 0.17
CA GLY A 128 -10.87 -10.81 -0.36
C GLY A 128 -10.31 -10.44 -1.74
N ASN A 129 -10.68 -9.27 -2.29
CA ASN A 129 -10.32 -8.84 -3.63
C ASN A 129 -9.53 -7.53 -3.67
N SER A 130 -9.40 -6.80 -2.56
CA SER A 130 -8.67 -5.54 -2.54
C SER A 130 -7.83 -5.40 -1.27
N MET A 131 -6.71 -4.70 -1.41
CA MET A 131 -5.81 -4.35 -0.32
C MET A 131 -5.44 -2.88 -0.46
N THR A 132 -5.52 -2.13 0.64
CA THR A 132 -5.07 -0.74 0.71
C THR A 132 -4.06 -0.58 1.83
N LEU A 133 -2.84 -0.18 1.48
CA LEU A 133 -1.77 0.19 2.40
C LEU A 133 -1.77 1.70 2.61
N VAL A 134 -1.75 2.10 3.87
CA VAL A 134 -1.56 3.47 4.33
C VAL A 134 -0.61 3.51 5.52
N ARG A 135 -0.13 4.71 5.86
CA ARG A 135 0.59 4.96 7.11
C ARG A 135 -0.15 6.01 7.92
N TYR A 136 -0.31 5.73 9.21
CA TYR A 136 -0.94 6.63 10.16
C TYR A 136 0.09 7.24 11.10
N ARG A 137 -0.17 8.49 11.49
CA ARG A 137 0.42 9.16 12.65
C ARG A 137 -0.64 9.25 13.74
N LYS A 138 -0.25 8.90 14.96
CA LYS A 138 -1.06 9.03 16.16
C LYS A 138 -0.29 9.81 17.22
N THR A 139 -0.92 10.84 17.77
CA THR A 139 -0.37 11.64 18.87
C THR A 139 -1.07 11.25 20.18
N ALA A 140 -0.38 11.39 21.32
CA ALA A 140 -0.96 11.06 22.62
C ALA A 140 -2.18 11.93 22.99
N SER A 141 -2.31 13.10 22.38
CA SER A 141 -3.37 14.09 22.64
C SER A 141 -4.58 13.98 21.70
N SER A 142 -4.53 13.12 20.68
CA SER A 142 -5.59 12.99 19.67
C SER A 142 -6.07 11.55 19.58
N GLU A 143 -7.39 11.37 19.67
CA GLU A 143 -8.02 10.09 19.29
C GLU A 143 -8.02 9.88 17.77
N ASN A 144 -7.91 10.95 16.99
CA ASN A 144 -7.86 10.87 15.53
C ASN A 144 -6.50 10.36 15.05
N HIS A 145 -6.55 9.42 14.11
CA HIS A 145 -5.41 8.96 13.34
C HIS A 145 -5.30 9.79 12.07
N GLU A 146 -4.12 10.33 11.78
CA GLU A 146 -3.86 11.14 10.60
C GLU A 146 -3.10 10.31 9.56
N LEU A 147 -3.56 10.34 8.31
CA LEU A 147 -2.82 9.74 7.20
C LEU A 147 -1.57 10.57 6.94
N VAL A 148 -0.42 9.90 6.92
CA VAL A 148 0.86 10.53 6.58
C VAL A 148 1.53 9.75 5.47
N PRO A 149 2.24 10.42 4.57
CA PRO A 149 2.95 9.72 3.52
C PRO A 149 4.14 8.92 4.06
N PHE A 150 4.67 8.03 3.24
CA PHE A 150 5.83 7.22 3.56
C PHE A 150 6.76 7.04 2.36
N HIS A 151 8.06 7.02 2.64
CA HIS A 151 9.07 6.87 1.60
C HIS A 151 9.18 5.41 1.16
N LEU A 152 9.19 5.20 -0.15
CA LEU A 152 9.61 3.95 -0.76
C LEU A 152 10.71 4.23 -1.78
N THR A 153 11.76 3.42 -1.77
CA THR A 153 12.70 3.38 -2.91
C THR A 153 12.02 2.67 -4.09
N PRO A 154 12.47 2.88 -5.35
CA PRO A 154 11.97 2.15 -6.50
C PRO A 154 11.94 0.63 -6.30
N GLU A 155 12.99 0.06 -5.73
CA GLU A 155 13.10 -1.38 -5.49
C GLU A 155 12.09 -1.86 -4.44
N THR A 156 11.93 -1.08 -3.36
CA THR A 156 10.97 -1.41 -2.30
C THR A 156 9.54 -1.29 -2.81
N PHE A 157 9.26 -0.29 -3.65
CA PHE A 157 7.97 -0.09 -4.30
C PHE A 157 7.61 -1.26 -5.22
N GLU A 158 8.51 -1.68 -6.12
CA GLU A 158 8.26 -2.82 -7.01
C GLU A 158 7.97 -4.09 -6.22
N ARG A 159 8.84 -4.40 -5.25
CA ARG A 159 8.69 -5.58 -4.40
C ARG A 159 7.35 -5.58 -3.65
N LEU A 160 6.96 -4.42 -3.10
CA LEU A 160 5.70 -4.25 -2.38
C LEU A 160 4.49 -4.47 -3.27
N VAL A 161 4.48 -3.91 -4.47
CA VAL A 161 3.40 -4.16 -5.43
C VAL A 161 3.33 -5.65 -5.77
N ASP A 162 4.47 -6.29 -6.04
CA ASP A 162 4.51 -7.71 -6.39
C ASP A 162 4.02 -8.62 -5.25
N ASP A 163 4.42 -8.35 -4.00
CA ASP A 163 4.00 -9.13 -2.85
C ASP A 163 2.50 -8.96 -2.54
N LEU A 164 1.95 -7.75 -2.70
CA LEU A 164 0.51 -7.51 -2.56
C LEU A 164 -0.29 -8.19 -3.68
N VAL A 165 0.17 -8.11 -4.92
CA VAL A 165 -0.43 -8.81 -6.07
C VAL A 165 -0.42 -10.32 -5.86
N ALA A 166 0.71 -10.88 -5.45
CA ALA A 166 0.84 -12.32 -5.19
C ALA A 166 -0.09 -12.77 -4.07
N THR A 167 -0.24 -11.96 -3.02
CA THR A 167 -1.20 -12.22 -1.93
C THR A 167 -2.64 -12.18 -2.44
N LEU A 168 -2.96 -11.23 -3.33
CA LEU A 168 -4.27 -11.16 -3.96
C LEU A 168 -4.56 -12.32 -4.90
N HIS A 169 -3.58 -13.11 -5.34
CA HIS A 169 -3.79 -14.29 -6.19
C HIS A 169 -3.92 -15.62 -5.42
N LEU A 170 -3.90 -15.58 -4.08
CA LEU A 170 -4.15 -16.78 -3.29
C LEU A 170 -5.52 -17.39 -3.63
N ALA A 171 -5.52 -18.72 -3.71
CA ALA A 171 -6.70 -19.56 -3.91
C ALA A 171 -7.33 -19.93 -2.57
#